data_AF-A0A0G3WHR6-F1
#
_entry.id   AF-A0A0G3WHR6-F1
#
_cell.length_a   1.000
_cell.length_b   1.000
_cell.length_c   1.000
_cell.angle_alpha   90.00
_cell.angle_beta   90.00
_cell.angle_gamma   90.00
#
_symmetry.space_group_name_H-M   'P 1'
#
loop_
_entity.id
_entity.type
_entity.pdbx_description
1 polymer ?
#
loop_
_entity_poly.entity_id
_entity_poly.type
_entity_poly.pdbx_seq_one_letter_code
_entity_poly.pdbx_strand_id
1 'polypeptide(L)'
;MCEMKILAVETSGKTFSVAINEDGKTLVSFIYDCGHVHSEMIIPVIEKALSDTGNAYNSIDKFAVCAGPGSFTGIRVGMTVVKTLSQTLKKPVVSIDALSILEKSFIDIYGIKLVAAIDALRDEVYVKSKKGIVIKSVDLFIKENKKYKNKIIIIGNAAEVYKEKLAKNLGNICLPSVFNIPKASVLAFMAQREKGVSYSKAEPLYVRRSWAEESVKIKRS
;
A
#
# COMPACT_ATOMS: atom_id res chain seq x y z
N MET A 1 22.56 -0.56 -21.26
CA MET A 1 21.30 0.13 -20.85
C MET A 1 21.59 0.72 -19.48
N CYS A 2 21.25 1.98 -19.20
CA CYS A 2 21.45 2.50 -17.83
C CYS A 2 20.53 1.73 -16.88
N GLU A 3 21.12 1.14 -15.86
CA GLU A 3 20.43 0.41 -14.80
C GLU A 3 19.55 1.39 -14.02
N MET A 4 18.26 1.11 -13.88
CA MET A 4 17.31 1.99 -13.20
C MET A 4 17.12 1.55 -11.75
N LYS A 5 17.52 2.43 -10.81
CA LYS A 5 17.40 2.22 -9.36
C LYS A 5 16.17 2.91 -8.79
N ILE A 6 15.35 2.14 -8.07
CA ILE A 6 14.12 2.63 -7.45
C ILE A 6 14.16 2.37 -5.96
N LEU A 7 13.97 3.43 -5.17
CA LEU A 7 13.71 3.32 -3.74
C LEU A 7 12.21 3.45 -3.49
N ALA A 8 11.59 2.43 -2.90
CA ALA A 8 10.17 2.39 -2.60
C ALA A 8 9.89 2.42 -1.10
N VAL A 9 8.89 3.20 -0.72
CA VAL A 9 8.39 3.33 0.66
C VAL A 9 6.91 3.01 0.71
N GLU A 10 6.56 2.04 1.56
CA GLU A 10 5.18 1.65 1.82
C GLU A 10 4.93 1.82 3.33
N THR A 11 3.94 2.63 3.68
CA THR A 11 3.60 2.96 5.07
C THR A 11 2.09 3.00 5.29
N SER A 12 1.28 2.41 4.40
CA SER A 12 -0.18 2.50 4.48
C SER A 12 -0.80 1.54 5.51
N GLY A 13 -0.04 0.57 6.00
CA GLY A 13 -0.49 -0.39 7.01
C GLY A 13 -0.06 -0.07 8.45
N LYS A 14 -0.26 -1.04 9.34
CA LYS A 14 0.40 -1.07 10.67
C LYS A 14 1.90 -1.32 10.54
N THR A 15 2.27 -2.19 9.61
CA THR A 15 3.65 -2.38 9.18
C THR A 15 4.06 -1.27 8.20
N PHE A 16 5.36 -1.01 8.10
CA PHE A 16 5.92 -0.33 6.93
C PHE A 16 6.97 -1.20 6.26
N SER A 17 7.28 -0.88 5.01
CA SER A 17 8.36 -1.51 4.28
C SER A 17 9.14 -0.54 3.41
N VAL A 18 10.42 -0.87 3.20
CA VAL A 18 11.34 -0.14 2.33
C VAL A 18 12.03 -1.15 1.44
N ALA A 19 12.15 -0.85 0.15
CA ALA A 19 12.87 -1.69 -0.79
C ALA A 19 13.68 -0.85 -1.77
N ILE A 20 14.80 -1.43 -2.24
CA ILE A 20 15.56 -0.91 -3.37
C ILE A 20 15.54 -1.98 -4.46
N ASN A 21 15.10 -1.57 -5.65
CA ASN A 21 15.16 -2.39 -6.85
C ASN A 21 16.15 -1.79 -7.86
N GLU A 22 16.76 -2.66 -8.65
CA GLU A 22 17.60 -2.35 -9.80
C GLU A 22 17.16 -3.28 -10.95
N ASP A 23 16.69 -2.71 -12.05
CA ASP A 23 16.30 -3.44 -13.28
C ASP A 23 15.43 -4.69 -13.07
N GLY A 24 14.33 -4.53 -12.32
CA GLY A 24 13.41 -5.66 -12.06
C GLY A 24 13.78 -6.49 -10.83
N LYS A 25 15.04 -6.43 -10.38
CA LYS A 25 15.53 -7.21 -9.25
C LYS A 25 15.43 -6.40 -7.96
N THR A 26 14.87 -7.00 -6.92
CA THR A 26 14.95 -6.45 -5.56
C THR A 26 16.32 -6.73 -4.98
N LEU A 27 17.07 -5.68 -4.67
CA LEU A 27 18.38 -5.77 -4.01
C LEU A 27 18.22 -5.96 -2.50
N VAL A 28 17.28 -5.23 -1.91
CA VAL A 28 16.94 -5.33 -0.48
C VAL A 28 15.46 -5.01 -0.28
N SER A 29 14.84 -5.67 0.70
CA SER A 29 13.50 -5.34 1.18
C SER A 29 13.41 -5.58 2.67
N PHE A 30 13.05 -4.54 3.41
CA PHE A 30 12.74 -4.63 4.83
C PHE A 30 11.26 -4.45 5.09
N ILE A 31 10.75 -5.18 6.06
CA ILE A 31 9.39 -5.06 6.58
C ILE A 31 9.50 -4.97 8.09
N TYR A 32 8.92 -3.94 8.67
CA TYR A 32 8.89 -3.72 10.12
C TYR A 32 7.45 -3.60 10.58
N ASP A 33 7.12 -4.26 11.68
CA ASP A 33 5.93 -3.95 12.48
C ASP A 33 6.36 -3.03 13.62
N CYS A 34 6.03 -1.75 13.50
CA CYS A 34 6.52 -0.73 14.42
C CYS A 34 5.39 0.05 15.10
N GLY A 35 4.14 -0.44 15.03
CA GLY A 35 3.00 0.18 15.71
C GLY A 35 2.78 1.66 15.34
N HIS A 36 3.31 2.58 16.14
CA HIS A 36 3.14 4.04 15.98
C HIS A 36 4.43 4.83 15.66
N VAL A 37 5.61 4.20 15.58
CA VAL A 37 6.90 4.91 15.40
C VAL A 37 7.41 4.95 13.95
N HIS A 38 6.49 4.94 12.97
CA HIS A 38 6.82 5.03 11.54
C HIS A 38 7.73 6.21 11.20
N SER A 39 7.49 7.38 11.81
CA SER A 39 8.24 8.61 11.54
C SER A 39 9.69 8.56 12.04
N GLU A 40 9.96 7.81 13.11
CA GLU A 40 11.29 7.70 13.70
C GLU A 40 12.15 6.66 12.98
N MET A 41 11.52 5.58 12.49
CA MET A 41 12.24 4.44 11.93
C MET A 41 12.44 4.52 10.41
N ILE A 42 11.61 5.26 9.67
CA ILE A 42 11.64 5.21 8.21
C ILE A 42 12.96 5.70 7.60
N ILE A 43 13.52 6.80 8.10
CA ILE A 43 14.81 7.33 7.61
C ILE A 43 15.97 6.40 7.95
N PRO A 44 16.16 5.93 9.21
CA PRO A 44 17.18 4.94 9.53
C PRO A 44 17.09 3.67 8.67
N VAL A 45 15.88 3.18 8.38
CA VAL A 45 15.70 1.98 7.53
C VAL A 45 16.04 2.25 6.07
N ILE A 46 15.75 3.44 5.55
CA ILE A 46 16.19 3.85 4.21
C ILE A 46 17.71 3.91 4.14
N GLU A 47 18.36 4.51 5.12
CA GLU A 47 19.82 4.60 5.19
C GLU A 47 20.46 3.22 5.27
N LYS A 48 19.87 2.31 6.07
CA LYS A 48 20.29 0.91 6.12
C LYS A 48 20.13 0.22 4.76
N ALA A 49 19.01 0.42 4.07
CA ALA A 49 18.79 -0.18 2.75
C ALA A 49 19.82 0.31 1.71
N LEU A 50 20.14 1.61 1.73
CA LEU A 50 21.19 2.18 0.89
C LEU A 50 22.56 1.59 1.24
N SER A 51 22.91 1.53 2.52
CA SER A 51 24.17 0.96 3.00
C SER A 51 24.35 -0.51 2.64
N ASP A 52 23.34 -1.35 2.91
CA ASP A 52 23.37 -2.79 2.62
C ASP A 52 23.48 -3.10 1.12
N THR A 53 23.09 -2.15 0.25
CA THR A 53 23.16 -2.29 -1.21
C THR A 53 24.32 -1.50 -1.83
N GLY A 54 25.16 -0.86 -1.03
CA GLY A 54 26.27 -0.03 -1.51
C GLY A 54 25.83 1.19 -2.34
N ASN A 55 24.60 1.66 -2.15
CA ASN A 55 24.03 2.79 -2.87
C ASN A 55 24.07 4.07 -2.03
N ALA A 56 24.02 5.21 -2.72
CA ALA A 56 23.83 6.51 -2.11
C ALA A 56 22.47 7.09 -2.54
N TYR A 57 21.94 8.06 -1.81
CA TYR A 57 20.71 8.75 -2.20
C TYR A 57 20.75 9.25 -3.66
N ASN A 58 21.88 9.82 -4.09
CA ASN A 58 22.05 10.34 -5.47
C ASN A 58 22.03 9.27 -6.56
N SER A 59 22.34 8.01 -6.23
CA SER A 59 22.31 6.91 -7.19
C SER A 59 20.91 6.35 -7.41
N ILE A 60 19.90 6.84 -6.67
CA ILE A 60 18.50 6.50 -6.92
C ILE A 60 17.97 7.34 -8.09
N ASP A 61 17.35 6.69 -9.06
CA ASP A 61 16.81 7.35 -10.25
C ASP A 61 15.37 7.79 -10.06
N LYS A 62 14.64 7.10 -9.20
CA LYS A 62 13.20 7.31 -9.01
C LYS A 62 12.76 6.84 -7.63
N PHE A 63 11.85 7.59 -7.04
CA PHE A 63 11.23 7.21 -5.77
C PHE A 63 9.82 6.66 -6.00
N ALA A 64 9.41 5.69 -5.21
CA ALA A 64 8.06 5.14 -5.25
C ALA A 64 7.42 5.21 -3.86
N VAL A 65 6.13 5.54 -3.81
CA VAL A 65 5.39 5.63 -2.54
C VAL A 65 3.99 5.02 -2.67
N CYS A 66 3.53 4.36 -1.62
CA CYS A 66 2.14 3.95 -1.54
C CYS A 66 1.24 5.15 -1.25
N ALA A 67 0.25 5.40 -2.11
CA ALA A 67 -0.68 6.53 -1.97
C ALA A 67 -1.84 6.23 -1.01
N GLY A 68 -1.97 5.01 -0.49
CA GLY A 68 -3.16 4.52 0.21
C GLY A 68 -4.15 3.82 -0.73
N PRO A 69 -5.37 3.49 -0.28
CA PRO A 69 -5.95 3.82 1.02
C PRO A 69 -5.34 3.00 2.17
N GLY A 70 -5.54 3.43 3.41
CA GLY A 70 -4.97 2.80 4.60
C GLY A 70 -4.84 3.79 5.77
N SER A 71 -3.84 3.57 6.62
CA SER A 71 -3.48 4.42 7.75
C SER A 71 -3.20 5.85 7.29
N PHE A 72 -4.05 6.79 7.72
CA PHE A 72 -3.94 8.19 7.34
C PHE A 72 -2.60 8.81 7.75
N THR A 73 -2.16 8.53 8.98
CA THR A 73 -0.85 8.96 9.48
C THR A 73 0.28 8.30 8.70
N GLY A 74 0.19 6.99 8.48
CA GLY A 74 1.22 6.23 7.78
C GLY A 74 1.43 6.71 6.35
N ILE A 75 0.36 6.90 5.57
CA ILE A 75 0.41 7.42 4.20
C ILE A 75 1.09 8.81 4.17
N ARG A 76 0.77 9.68 5.13
CA ARG A 76 1.39 11.01 5.22
C ARG A 76 2.89 10.93 5.51
N VAL A 77 3.31 10.05 6.41
CA VAL A 77 4.75 9.86 6.72
C VAL A 77 5.52 9.44 5.46
N GLY A 78 5.07 8.37 4.78
CA GLY A 78 5.73 7.89 3.57
C GLY A 78 5.73 8.92 2.43
N MET A 79 4.61 9.60 2.23
CA MET A 79 4.48 10.65 1.21
C MET A 79 5.41 11.83 1.51
N THR A 80 5.49 12.30 2.76
CA THR A 80 6.39 13.39 3.15
C THR A 80 7.84 13.02 2.89
N VAL A 81 8.28 11.84 3.35
CA VAL A 81 9.66 11.37 3.15
C VAL A 81 10.02 11.30 1.67
N VAL A 82 9.18 10.65 0.86
CA VAL A 82 9.45 10.47 -0.57
C VAL A 82 9.42 11.81 -1.32
N LYS A 83 8.47 12.71 -0.99
CA LYS A 83 8.42 14.04 -1.60
C LYS A 83 9.64 14.87 -1.23
N THR A 84 10.10 14.84 0.02
CA THR A 84 11.31 15.55 0.45
C THR A 84 12.54 15.04 -0.29
N LEU A 85 12.73 13.71 -0.35
CA LEU A 85 13.85 13.11 -1.10
C LEU A 85 13.80 13.47 -2.59
N SER A 86 12.63 13.33 -3.20
CA SER A 86 12.41 13.70 -4.61
C SER A 86 12.69 15.18 -4.89
N GLN A 87 12.22 16.08 -4.02
CA GLN A 87 12.43 17.52 -4.16
C GLN A 87 13.91 17.86 -4.04
N THR A 88 14.60 17.33 -3.03
CA THR A 88 16.03 17.60 -2.77
C THR A 88 16.91 17.07 -3.90
N LEU A 89 16.63 15.86 -4.38
CA LEU A 89 17.46 15.18 -5.40
C LEU A 89 16.99 15.40 -6.84
N LYS A 90 15.87 16.12 -7.02
CA LYS A 90 15.23 16.39 -8.32
C LYS A 90 14.93 15.11 -9.12
N LYS A 91 14.45 14.07 -8.44
CA LYS A 91 14.11 12.77 -9.04
C LYS A 91 12.59 12.57 -9.11
N PRO A 92 12.04 11.87 -10.12
CA PRO A 92 10.61 11.63 -10.23
C PRO A 92 10.06 10.73 -9.10
N VAL A 93 8.77 10.90 -8.80
CA VAL A 93 7.99 10.08 -7.85
C VAL A 93 6.93 9.28 -8.60
N VAL A 94 6.79 8.00 -8.25
CA VAL A 94 5.65 7.17 -8.64
C VAL A 94 4.79 6.89 -7.42
N SER A 95 3.51 7.21 -7.51
CA SER A 95 2.53 6.93 -6.46
C SER A 95 1.58 5.83 -6.93
N ILE A 96 1.45 4.74 -6.15
CA ILE A 96 0.57 3.61 -6.48
C ILE A 96 -0.35 3.32 -5.30
N ASP A 97 -1.60 2.97 -5.57
CA ASP A 97 -2.56 2.64 -4.52
C ASP A 97 -2.28 1.27 -3.87
N ALA A 98 -2.57 1.16 -2.58
CA ALA A 98 -2.34 -0.02 -1.76
C ALA A 98 -3.07 -1.27 -2.29
N LEU A 99 -4.27 -1.11 -2.86
CA LEU A 99 -5.03 -2.22 -3.43
C LEU A 99 -4.32 -2.78 -4.69
N SER A 100 -3.79 -1.92 -5.56
CA SER A 100 -2.96 -2.32 -6.71
C SER A 100 -1.70 -3.08 -6.27
N ILE A 101 -1.02 -2.61 -5.23
CA ILE A 101 0.18 -3.27 -4.70
C ILE A 101 -0.18 -4.66 -4.15
N LEU A 102 -1.29 -4.77 -3.39
CA LEU A 102 -1.78 -6.04 -2.88
C LEU A 102 -2.11 -7.00 -4.03
N GLU A 103 -2.94 -6.58 -4.99
CA GLU A 103 -3.30 -7.43 -6.14
C GLU A 103 -2.08 -7.91 -6.91
N LYS A 104 -1.08 -7.04 -7.10
CA LYS A 104 0.13 -7.42 -7.83
C LYS A 104 1.10 -8.31 -7.04
N SER A 105 0.87 -8.46 -5.73
CA SER A 105 1.64 -9.37 -4.88
C SER A 105 1.29 -10.84 -5.09
N PHE A 106 0.22 -11.13 -5.84
CA PHE A 106 -0.27 -12.48 -6.07
C PHE A 106 -0.38 -12.80 -7.56
N ILE A 107 -0.33 -14.09 -7.85
CA ILE A 107 -0.62 -14.64 -9.16
C ILE A 107 -2.11 -14.98 -9.25
N ASP A 108 -2.65 -14.92 -10.46
CA ASP A 108 -3.99 -15.42 -10.73
C ASP A 108 -4.02 -16.94 -10.55
N ILE A 109 -4.98 -17.43 -9.77
CA ILE A 109 -5.22 -18.85 -9.57
C ILE A 109 -6.49 -19.22 -10.33
N TYR A 110 -6.37 -20.16 -11.26
CA TYR A 110 -7.49 -20.56 -12.10
C TYR A 110 -8.68 -21.04 -11.25
N GLY A 111 -9.87 -20.50 -11.57
CA GLY A 111 -11.10 -20.84 -10.86
C GLY A 111 -11.25 -20.22 -9.47
N ILE A 112 -10.29 -19.41 -9.00
CA ILE A 112 -10.34 -18.71 -7.72
C ILE A 112 -10.39 -17.20 -7.94
N LYS A 113 -11.38 -16.55 -7.35
CA LYS A 113 -11.51 -15.10 -7.40
C LYS A 113 -10.56 -14.47 -6.38
N LEU A 114 -9.56 -13.69 -6.82
CA LEU A 114 -8.79 -12.85 -5.93
C LEU A 114 -9.46 -11.47 -5.76
N VAL A 115 -9.56 -10.98 -4.52
CA VAL A 115 -10.11 -9.65 -4.20
C VAL A 115 -9.26 -8.96 -3.13
N ALA A 116 -8.70 -7.80 -3.44
CA ALA A 116 -8.09 -6.95 -2.44
C ALA A 116 -9.14 -6.14 -1.68
N ALA A 117 -9.04 -6.16 -0.35
CA ALA A 117 -9.85 -5.36 0.55
C ALA A 117 -8.98 -4.83 1.69
N ILE A 118 -9.05 -3.52 1.92
CA ILE A 118 -8.37 -2.85 3.04
C ILE A 118 -9.45 -2.37 4.01
N ASP A 119 -9.23 -2.57 5.31
CA ASP A 119 -10.14 -2.09 6.34
C ASP A 119 -10.27 -0.55 6.28
N ALA A 120 -11.52 -0.07 6.17
CA ALA A 120 -11.85 1.36 6.16
C ALA A 120 -12.36 1.85 7.53
N LEU A 121 -12.28 0.99 8.56
CA LEU A 121 -12.92 1.15 9.87
C LEU A 121 -14.45 1.12 9.75
N ARG A 122 -15.15 1.10 10.90
CA ARG A 122 -16.63 1.22 10.98
C ARG A 122 -17.38 0.12 10.19
N ASP A 123 -16.88 -1.11 10.20
CA ASP A 123 -17.45 -2.25 9.45
C ASP A 123 -17.54 -1.99 7.93
N GLU A 124 -16.52 -1.30 7.40
CA GLU A 124 -16.38 -0.95 5.99
C GLU A 124 -15.01 -1.34 5.43
N VAL A 125 -14.95 -1.49 4.11
CA VAL A 125 -13.75 -1.86 3.38
C VAL A 125 -13.54 -0.97 2.16
N TYR A 126 -12.29 -0.60 1.91
CA TYR A 126 -11.84 -0.06 0.63
C TYR A 126 -11.67 -1.19 -0.37
N VAL A 127 -12.28 -1.04 -1.54
CA VAL A 127 -12.21 -1.99 -2.65
C VAL A 127 -12.13 -1.27 -4.00
N LYS A 128 -11.53 -1.91 -5.00
CA LYS A 128 -11.54 -1.39 -6.38
C LYS A 128 -12.91 -1.58 -7.03
N SER A 129 -13.30 -0.60 -7.83
CA SER A 129 -14.49 -0.60 -8.67
C SER A 129 -14.18 -0.01 -10.05
N LYS A 130 -15.14 -0.07 -10.97
CA LYS A 130 -15.03 0.59 -12.28
C LYS A 130 -14.86 2.11 -12.19
N LYS A 131 -15.28 2.73 -11.07
CA LYS A 131 -15.17 4.19 -10.83
C LYS A 131 -13.92 4.55 -10.00
N GLY A 132 -12.98 3.63 -9.85
CA GLY A 132 -11.84 3.78 -8.94
C GLY A 132 -12.09 3.10 -7.58
N ILE A 133 -11.39 3.55 -6.55
CA ILE A 133 -11.48 2.96 -5.20
C ILE A 133 -12.69 3.52 -4.48
N VAL A 134 -13.51 2.63 -3.91
CA VAL A 134 -14.75 2.96 -3.20
C VAL A 134 -14.77 2.30 -1.83
N ILE A 135 -15.62 2.83 -0.96
CA ILE A 135 -15.92 2.25 0.35
C ILE A 135 -17.21 1.46 0.25
N LYS A 136 -17.24 0.28 0.85
CA LYS A 136 -18.46 -0.54 1.01
C LYS A 136 -18.56 -1.03 2.43
N SER A 137 -19.77 -1.21 2.94
CA SER A 137 -19.96 -1.99 4.16
C SER A 137 -19.49 -3.42 3.94
N VAL A 138 -19.02 -4.07 5.00
CA VAL A 138 -18.59 -5.48 4.95
C VAL A 138 -19.74 -6.38 4.50
N ASP A 139 -20.98 -6.08 4.89
CA ASP A 139 -22.16 -6.85 4.44
C ASP A 139 -22.43 -6.72 2.94
N LEU A 140 -22.29 -5.51 2.37
CA LEU A 140 -22.43 -5.32 0.93
C LEU A 140 -21.29 -6.03 0.18
N PHE A 141 -20.06 -5.92 0.70
CA PHE A 141 -18.90 -6.62 0.15
C PHE A 141 -19.12 -8.14 0.13
N ILE A 142 -19.62 -8.72 1.22
CA ILE A 142 -19.98 -10.15 1.29
C ILE A 142 -21.07 -10.50 0.28
N LYS A 143 -22.15 -9.70 0.22
CA LYS A 143 -23.28 -9.95 -0.67
C LYS A 143 -22.84 -10.01 -2.14
N GLU A 144 -22.00 -9.09 -2.58
CA GLU A 144 -21.51 -9.03 -3.96
C GLU A 144 -20.56 -10.20 -4.31
N ASN A 145 -19.82 -10.71 -3.33
CA ASN A 145 -18.86 -11.79 -3.51
C ASN A 145 -19.42 -13.18 -3.21
N LYS A 146 -20.68 -13.29 -2.75
CA LYS A 146 -21.32 -14.55 -2.37
C LYS A 146 -21.34 -15.61 -3.47
N LYS A 147 -21.39 -15.20 -4.73
CA LYS A 147 -21.31 -16.10 -5.90
C LYS A 147 -19.98 -16.85 -6.02
N TYR A 148 -18.93 -16.39 -5.35
CA TYR A 148 -17.60 -17.01 -5.32
C TYR A 148 -17.35 -17.78 -4.00
N LYS A 149 -18.39 -18.14 -3.26
CA LYS A 149 -18.24 -18.90 -2.01
C LYS A 149 -17.37 -20.14 -2.22
N ASN A 150 -16.39 -20.35 -1.34
CA ASN A 150 -15.34 -21.38 -1.40
C ASN A 150 -14.41 -21.31 -2.62
N LYS A 151 -14.52 -20.28 -3.46
CA LYS A 151 -13.71 -20.04 -4.66
C LYS A 151 -13.24 -18.58 -4.72
N ILE A 152 -12.86 -18.04 -3.56
CA ILE A 152 -12.39 -16.67 -3.41
C ILE A 152 -11.22 -16.63 -2.44
N ILE A 153 -10.27 -15.74 -2.67
CA ILE A 153 -9.20 -15.35 -1.74
C ILE A 153 -9.32 -13.85 -1.53
N ILE A 154 -9.44 -13.43 -0.27
CA ILE A 154 -9.46 -12.01 0.11
C ILE A 154 -8.06 -11.69 0.64
N ILE A 155 -7.46 -10.66 0.06
CA ILE A 155 -6.13 -10.18 0.43
C ILE A 155 -6.22 -8.76 0.98
N GLY A 156 -5.28 -8.41 1.85
CA GLY A 156 -5.30 -7.14 2.56
C GLY A 156 -5.83 -7.29 3.99
N ASN A 157 -5.58 -6.30 4.83
CA ASN A 157 -5.84 -6.39 6.27
C ASN A 157 -7.32 -6.59 6.63
N ALA A 158 -8.27 -6.28 5.73
CA ALA A 158 -9.69 -6.57 5.95
C ALA A 158 -9.96 -8.08 6.11
N ALA A 159 -9.16 -8.94 5.47
CA ALA A 159 -9.26 -10.40 5.60
C ALA A 159 -9.02 -10.84 7.06
N GLU A 160 -8.13 -10.15 7.77
CA GLU A 160 -7.82 -10.43 9.17
C GLU A 160 -8.83 -9.77 10.11
N VAL A 161 -9.12 -8.48 9.91
CA VAL A 161 -10.05 -7.70 10.75
C VAL A 161 -11.45 -8.33 10.76
N TYR A 162 -11.93 -8.78 9.60
CA TYR A 162 -13.28 -9.34 9.44
C TYR A 162 -13.27 -10.86 9.25
N LYS A 163 -12.21 -11.55 9.68
CA LYS A 163 -11.97 -12.98 9.44
C LYS A 163 -13.18 -13.86 9.72
N GLU A 164 -13.81 -13.71 10.89
CA GLU A 164 -14.95 -14.55 11.28
C GLU A 164 -16.18 -14.32 10.39
N LYS A 165 -16.53 -13.04 10.14
CA LYS A 165 -17.68 -12.64 9.32
C LYS A 165 -17.48 -13.07 7.86
N LEU A 166 -16.27 -12.91 7.33
CA LEU A 166 -15.90 -13.37 5.99
C LEU A 166 -15.91 -14.90 5.89
N ALA A 167 -15.31 -15.60 6.86
CA ALA A 167 -15.22 -17.05 6.86
C ALA A 167 -16.60 -17.73 6.90
N LYS A 168 -17.49 -17.22 7.76
CA LYS A 168 -18.87 -17.70 7.90
C LYS A 168 -19.66 -17.60 6.59
N ASN A 169 -19.48 -16.52 5.83
CA ASN A 169 -20.31 -16.23 4.67
C ASN A 169 -19.72 -16.70 3.34
N LEU A 170 -18.40 -16.64 3.20
CA LEU A 170 -17.70 -16.86 1.94
C LEU A 170 -16.82 -18.13 1.95
N GLY A 171 -16.46 -18.69 3.11
CA GLY A 171 -15.59 -19.89 3.24
C GLY A 171 -14.22 -19.60 3.86
N ASN A 172 -13.35 -20.61 4.03
CA ASN A 172 -12.01 -20.38 4.60
C ASN A 172 -11.07 -19.76 3.56
N ILE A 173 -10.89 -18.44 3.66
CA ILE A 173 -10.40 -17.56 2.58
C ILE A 173 -9.11 -16.82 2.98
N CYS A 174 -8.69 -16.93 4.24
CA CYS A 174 -7.69 -16.04 4.80
C CYS A 174 -6.28 -16.61 4.66
N LEU A 175 -5.47 -15.91 3.88
CA LEU A 175 -4.02 -16.13 3.88
C LEU A 175 -3.41 -15.66 5.22
N PRO A 176 -2.25 -16.21 5.62
CA PRO A 176 -1.49 -15.69 6.75
C PRO A 176 -1.24 -14.17 6.64
N SER A 177 -1.15 -13.48 7.78
CA SER A 177 -1.08 -12.01 7.84
C SER A 177 0.07 -11.40 7.00
N VAL A 178 1.20 -12.11 6.87
CA VAL A 178 2.34 -11.72 6.01
C VAL A 178 1.97 -11.50 4.53
N PHE A 179 0.88 -12.13 4.07
CA PHE A 179 0.36 -11.98 2.71
C PHE A 179 -0.63 -10.81 2.60
N ASN A 180 -1.19 -10.33 3.71
CA ASN A 180 -2.23 -9.31 3.74
C ASN A 180 -1.70 -7.87 3.90
N ILE A 181 -0.40 -7.66 3.64
CA ILE A 181 0.25 -6.35 3.68
C ILE A 181 0.78 -5.95 2.29
N PRO A 182 0.56 -4.69 1.84
CA PRO A 182 1.26 -4.15 0.70
C PRO A 182 2.78 -4.14 0.97
N LYS A 183 3.59 -4.38 -0.07
CA LYS A 183 5.06 -4.50 0.07
C LYS A 183 5.79 -3.48 -0.79
N ALA A 184 6.80 -2.84 -0.23
CA ALA A 184 7.66 -1.91 -0.95
C ALA A 184 8.38 -2.56 -2.14
N SER A 185 8.74 -3.85 -2.05
CA SER A 185 9.35 -4.58 -3.17
C SER A 185 8.42 -4.70 -4.38
N VAL A 186 7.13 -4.94 -4.15
CA VAL A 186 6.10 -5.00 -5.20
C VAL A 186 5.81 -3.60 -5.75
N LEU A 187 5.74 -2.59 -4.87
CA LEU A 187 5.63 -1.18 -5.27
C LEU A 187 6.81 -0.76 -6.17
N ALA A 188 8.04 -1.07 -5.77
CA ALA A 188 9.25 -0.78 -6.56
C ALA A 188 9.19 -1.46 -7.93
N PHE A 189 8.78 -2.73 -7.99
CA PHE A 189 8.60 -3.47 -9.23
C PHE A 189 7.57 -2.80 -10.15
N MET A 190 6.41 -2.40 -9.62
CA MET A 190 5.39 -1.73 -10.41
C MET A 190 5.86 -0.37 -10.92
N ALA A 191 6.60 0.39 -10.10
CA ALA A 191 7.09 1.71 -10.44
C ALA A 191 8.12 1.73 -11.59
N GLN A 192 8.70 0.59 -11.96
CA GLN A 192 9.61 0.48 -13.10
C GLN A 192 8.92 0.84 -14.42
N ARG A 193 7.63 0.51 -14.54
CA ARG A 193 6.85 0.71 -15.76
C ARG A 193 6.27 2.12 -15.88
N GLU A 194 6.37 2.90 -14.80
CA GLU A 194 5.79 4.23 -14.71
C GLU A 194 6.88 5.29 -14.90
N LYS A 195 6.57 6.36 -15.66
CA LYS A 195 7.52 7.47 -15.84
C LYS A 195 7.75 8.25 -14.54
N GLY A 196 6.73 8.32 -13.69
CA GLY A 196 6.71 9.17 -12.50
C GLY A 196 6.39 10.62 -12.81
N VAL A 197 6.15 11.39 -11.75
CA VAL A 197 5.78 12.80 -11.78
C VAL A 197 6.69 13.62 -10.86
N SER A 198 6.60 14.94 -10.91
CA SER A 198 7.24 15.80 -9.91
C SER A 198 6.65 15.56 -8.51
N TYR A 199 7.47 15.71 -7.46
CA TYR A 199 7.04 15.60 -6.06
C TYR A 199 5.76 16.39 -5.76
N SER A 200 5.58 17.56 -6.37
CA SER A 200 4.42 18.42 -6.12
C SER A 200 3.10 17.80 -6.58
N LYS A 201 3.14 16.91 -7.59
CA LYS A 201 1.98 16.19 -8.12
C LYS A 201 1.73 14.84 -7.44
N ALA A 202 2.65 14.38 -6.59
CA ALA A 202 2.43 13.19 -5.78
C ALA A 202 1.54 13.57 -4.58
N GLU A 203 0.33 13.01 -4.56
CA GLU A 203 -0.67 13.28 -3.53
C GLU A 203 -1.18 11.97 -2.90
N PRO A 204 -1.50 11.96 -1.59
CA PRO A 204 -2.20 10.87 -0.96
C PRO A 204 -3.59 10.65 -1.58
N LEU A 205 -3.99 9.39 -1.70
CA LEU A 205 -5.33 9.01 -2.13
C LEU A 205 -6.29 8.98 -0.94
N TYR A 206 -6.92 10.12 -0.64
CA TYR A 206 -7.94 10.21 0.40
C TYR A 206 -9.33 9.86 -0.13
N VAL A 207 -9.70 8.59 -0.01
CA VAL A 207 -11.07 8.12 -0.35
C VAL A 207 -12.07 8.52 0.74
N ARG A 208 -11.65 8.50 2.00
CA ARG A 208 -12.36 9.07 3.16
C ARG A 208 -11.58 10.28 3.67
N ARG A 209 -12.30 11.31 4.13
CA ARG A 209 -11.69 12.43 4.85
C ARG A 209 -11.17 11.98 6.20
N SER A 210 -10.24 12.71 6.77
CA SER A 210 -9.79 12.42 8.14
C SER A 210 -10.92 12.57 9.15
N TRP A 211 -10.81 11.87 10.27
CA TRP A 211 -11.72 12.05 11.42
C TRP A 211 -11.77 13.50 11.90
N ALA A 212 -10.64 14.22 11.86
CA ALA A 212 -10.59 15.64 12.21
C ALA A 212 -11.49 16.47 11.29
N GLU A 213 -11.45 16.22 9.99
CA GLU A 213 -12.29 16.92 9.00
C GLU A 213 -13.78 16.52 9.05
N GLU A 214 -14.09 15.26 9.36
CA GLU A 214 -15.48 14.81 9.56
C GLU A 214 -16.10 15.43 10.82
N SER A 215 -15.36 15.46 11.93
CA SER A 215 -15.84 15.98 13.21
C SER A 215 -16.14 17.49 13.20
N VAL A 216 -15.42 18.26 12.37
CA VAL A 216 -15.69 19.70 12.17
C VAL A 216 -17.02 19.92 11.44
N LYS A 217 -17.42 19.02 10.54
CA LYS A 217 -18.74 19.09 9.88
C LYS A 217 -19.88 18.70 10.81
N ILE A 218 -19.69 17.65 11.62
CA ILE A 218 -20.70 17.20 12.59
C ILE A 218 -21.01 18.30 13.62
N LYS A 219 -20.01 19.09 14.03
CA LYS A 219 -20.22 20.26 14.91
C LYS A 219 -20.86 21.49 14.24
N ARG A 220 -20.99 21.47 12.92
CA ARG A 220 -21.60 22.55 12.11
C ARG A 220 -22.94 22.12 11.48
N SER A 221 -23.43 20.92 11.82
CA SER A 221 -24.71 20.35 11.42
C SER A 221 -25.67 20.41 12.60
#